data_AF-A0A382P3U1-F1
#
_entry.id   AF-A0A382P3U1-F1
#
_cell.length_a   1.000
_cell.length_b   1.000
_cell.length_c   1.000
_cell.angle_alpha   90.00
_cell.angle_beta   90.00
_cell.angle_gamma   90.00
#
_symmetry.space_group_name_H-M   'P 1'
#
loop_
_entity.id
_entity.type
_entity.pdbx_description
1 polymer ?
#
loop_
_entity_poly.entity_id
_entity_poly.type
_entity_poly.pdbx_seq_one_letter_code
_entity_poly.pdbx_strand_id
1 'polypeptide(L)'
;MKTECETEKMQFQASGPRKVEGHFDGGYLSSDGGVILLGEGEEKLDIVGRFSRCFSDYRDPSWVEHPLEALIQQRVFGIAQGYEDLNDHDALRNDVMLALACGKSDPTGQDRRLERDRGKALAGKSTLNRLELGSAEGGPLHPYKKVILSPERVDDLLLEIFCESQRKLDCAPKELIIDLDATDDPLHGEQEGRFFKAY
;
A
#
# COMPACT_ATOMS: atom_id res chain seq x y z
N MET A 1 16.43 -16.15 -35.10
CA MET A 1 15.32 -15.20 -35.25
C MET A 1 15.76 -13.91 -34.57
N LYS A 2 16.14 -12.88 -35.33
CA LYS A 2 16.47 -11.55 -34.78
C LYS A 2 15.15 -10.79 -34.69
N THR A 3 14.64 -10.59 -33.48
CA THR A 3 13.52 -9.69 -33.26
C THR A 3 14.04 -8.26 -33.38
N GLU A 4 13.54 -7.51 -34.36
CA GLU A 4 13.76 -6.08 -34.53
C GLU A 4 13.03 -5.33 -33.40
N CYS A 5 13.59 -5.35 -32.19
CA CYS A 5 13.16 -4.45 -31.14
C CYS A 5 13.85 -3.11 -31.40
N GLU A 6 13.25 -2.26 -32.24
CA GLU A 6 13.81 -0.93 -32.59
C GLU A 6 13.83 0.05 -31.41
N THR A 7 13.13 -0.27 -30.32
CA THR A 7 13.10 0.58 -29.11
C THR A 7 14.12 0.07 -28.10
N GLU A 8 15.37 0.54 -28.23
CA GLU A 8 16.42 0.25 -27.24
C GLU A 8 16.10 0.84 -25.86
N LYS A 9 15.27 1.90 -25.81
CA LYS A 9 14.97 2.68 -24.60
C LYS A 9 13.52 3.15 -24.55
N MET A 10 12.84 2.88 -23.44
CA MET A 10 11.51 3.42 -23.14
C MET A 10 11.64 4.49 -22.05
N GLN A 11 11.14 5.70 -22.29
CA GLN A 11 11.18 6.76 -21.29
C GLN A 11 9.86 6.81 -20.52
N PHE A 12 9.95 6.79 -19.19
CA PHE A 12 8.81 6.93 -18.28
C PHE A 12 8.79 8.33 -17.65
N GLN A 13 7.72 8.63 -16.91
CA GLN A 13 7.63 9.83 -16.10
C GLN A 13 8.78 9.88 -15.09
N ALA A 14 9.36 11.07 -14.91
CA ALA A 14 10.45 11.26 -13.99
C ALA A 14 9.98 11.11 -12.54
N SER A 15 10.82 10.54 -11.68
CA SER A 15 10.56 10.48 -10.24
C SER A 15 11.41 11.54 -9.55
N GLY A 16 10.78 12.67 -9.23
CA GLY A 16 11.48 13.87 -8.75
C GLY A 16 12.59 14.29 -9.72
N PRO A 17 13.86 14.42 -9.26
CA PRO A 17 14.96 14.82 -10.14
C PRO A 17 15.51 13.68 -11.01
N ARG A 18 14.98 12.45 -10.90
CA ARG A 18 15.53 11.27 -11.58
C ARG A 18 14.80 10.96 -12.87
N LYS A 19 15.58 10.69 -13.91
CA LYS A 19 15.06 10.11 -15.14
C LYS A 19 14.80 8.61 -14.94
N VAL A 20 13.63 8.15 -15.39
CA VAL A 20 13.25 6.74 -15.37
C VAL A 20 13.25 6.23 -16.81
N GLU A 21 14.08 5.24 -17.08
CA GLU A 21 14.24 4.64 -18.41
C GLU A 21 14.17 3.12 -18.30
N GLY A 22 13.35 2.49 -19.14
CA GLY A 22 13.37 1.06 -19.38
C GLY A 22 14.40 0.71 -20.44
N HIS A 23 15.27 -0.25 -20.12
CA HIS A 23 16.26 -0.84 -21.02
C HIS A 23 16.06 -2.36 -21.04
N PHE A 24 16.46 -3.00 -22.13
CA PHE A 24 16.39 -4.47 -22.29
C PHE A 24 17.76 -5.15 -22.09
N ASP A 25 18.66 -4.50 -21.36
CA ASP A 25 20.03 -4.95 -21.09
C ASP A 25 20.17 -5.77 -19.79
N GLY A 26 19.07 -5.96 -19.05
CA GLY A 26 19.02 -6.80 -17.86
C GLY A 26 19.46 -6.12 -16.56
N GLY A 27 19.47 -4.78 -16.50
CA GLY A 27 19.80 -4.00 -15.30
C GLY A 27 18.85 -4.24 -14.10
N TYR A 28 18.10 -3.21 -13.69
CA TYR A 28 17.08 -3.40 -12.66
C TYR A 28 15.86 -4.08 -13.26
N LEU A 29 15.53 -5.27 -12.78
CA LEU A 29 14.44 -6.09 -13.28
C LEU A 29 13.23 -6.00 -12.35
N SER A 30 12.05 -5.95 -12.95
CA SER A 30 10.76 -6.12 -12.28
C SER A 30 9.82 -6.89 -13.20
N SER A 31 9.02 -7.79 -12.61
CA SER A 31 7.98 -8.53 -13.32
C SER A 31 6.67 -7.72 -13.44
N ASP A 32 6.54 -6.65 -12.66
CA ASP A 32 5.27 -5.95 -12.42
C ASP A 32 5.34 -4.47 -12.82
N GLY A 33 5.86 -4.19 -14.01
CA GLY A 33 6.06 -2.80 -14.49
C GLY A 33 4.79 -1.93 -14.52
N GLY A 34 3.60 -2.56 -14.54
CA GLY A 34 2.31 -1.85 -14.45
C GLY A 34 2.09 -1.09 -13.13
N VAL A 35 2.85 -1.41 -12.07
CA VAL A 35 2.76 -0.74 -10.77
C VAL A 35 3.00 0.78 -10.84
N ILE A 36 3.72 1.25 -11.86
CA ILE A 36 3.92 2.69 -12.08
C ILE A 36 2.60 3.42 -12.30
N LEU A 37 1.61 2.79 -12.94
CA LEU A 37 0.29 3.37 -13.12
C LEU A 37 -0.43 3.58 -11.78
N LEU A 38 -0.21 2.69 -10.80
CA LEU A 38 -0.71 2.86 -9.44
C LEU A 38 -0.02 4.02 -8.74
N GLY A 39 1.30 4.16 -8.90
CA GLY A 39 2.07 5.29 -8.39
C GLY A 39 1.57 6.63 -8.94
N GLU A 40 1.36 6.72 -10.25
CA GLU A 40 0.81 7.92 -10.91
C GLU A 40 -0.63 8.23 -10.50
N GLY A 41 -1.44 7.20 -10.29
CA GLY A 41 -2.79 7.33 -9.76
C GLY A 41 -2.78 7.88 -8.34
N GLU A 42 -1.91 7.34 -7.49
CA GLU A 42 -1.75 7.78 -6.11
C GLU A 42 -1.24 9.22 -6.02
N GLU A 43 -0.25 9.62 -6.83
CA GLU A 43 0.23 11.01 -6.86
C GLU A 43 -0.89 12.03 -7.16
N LYS A 44 -1.89 11.63 -7.98
CA LYS A 44 -3.01 12.49 -8.38
C LYS A 44 -4.19 12.44 -7.42
N LEU A 45 -4.40 11.31 -6.74
CA LEU A 45 -5.61 11.05 -5.96
C LEU A 45 -5.37 11.06 -4.44
N ASP A 46 -4.13 10.87 -3.98
CA ASP A 46 -3.73 10.80 -2.55
C ASP A 46 -4.60 9.82 -1.74
N ILE A 47 -5.05 8.71 -2.34
CA ILE A 47 -5.98 7.78 -1.68
C ILE A 47 -5.28 7.07 -0.54
N VAL A 48 -4.11 6.49 -0.82
CA VAL A 48 -3.30 5.77 0.16
C VAL A 48 -2.71 6.73 1.19
N GLY A 49 -2.24 7.90 0.76
CA GLY A 49 -1.74 8.93 1.66
C GLY A 49 -2.83 9.37 2.65
N ARG A 50 -4.07 9.60 2.19
CA ARG A 50 -5.24 9.84 3.06
C ARG A 50 -5.54 8.67 3.97
N PHE A 51 -5.55 7.45 3.44
CA PHE A 51 -5.79 6.24 4.22
C PHE A 51 -4.75 6.07 5.34
N SER A 52 -3.48 6.39 5.08
CA SER A 52 -2.43 6.35 6.11
C SER A 52 -2.70 7.28 7.29
N ARG A 53 -3.41 8.39 7.08
CA ARG A 53 -3.82 9.34 8.13
C ARG A 53 -4.93 8.80 9.02
N CYS A 54 -5.58 7.69 8.64
CA CYS A 54 -6.54 6.98 9.48
C CYS A 54 -5.86 6.13 10.56
N PHE A 55 -4.52 6.05 10.56
CA PHE A 55 -3.76 5.31 11.54
C PHE A 55 -3.08 6.22 12.57
N SER A 56 -2.95 5.72 13.79
CA SER A 56 -2.08 6.26 14.82
C SER A 56 -0.80 5.43 14.90
N ASP A 57 0.35 6.07 14.76
CA ASP A 57 1.67 5.42 14.85
C ASP A 57 2.35 5.72 16.19
N TYR A 58 2.41 4.71 17.06
CA TYR A 58 3.06 4.78 18.37
C TYR A 58 4.46 4.13 18.37
N ARG A 59 5.03 3.84 17.20
CA ARG A 59 6.43 3.37 17.10
C ARG A 59 7.36 4.48 17.53
N ASP A 60 8.45 4.13 18.20
CA ASP A 60 9.50 5.09 18.54
C ASP A 60 10.16 5.61 17.24
N PRO A 61 10.06 6.92 16.93
CA PRO A 61 10.57 7.48 15.68
C PRO A 61 12.06 7.24 15.45
N SER A 62 12.85 7.07 16.52
CA SER A 62 14.29 6.82 16.42
C SER A 62 14.61 5.45 15.81
N TRP A 63 13.66 4.51 15.84
CA TRP A 63 13.79 3.17 15.28
C TRP A 63 13.02 2.99 13.96
N VAL A 64 12.31 4.01 13.49
CA VAL A 64 11.53 3.96 12.24
C VAL A 64 12.43 4.25 11.04
N GLU A 65 12.60 3.25 10.17
CA GLU A 65 13.25 3.43 8.85
C GLU A 65 12.27 3.53 7.69
N HIS A 66 11.07 2.96 7.85
CA HIS A 66 9.99 3.10 6.86
C HIS A 66 8.85 3.89 7.50
N PRO A 67 8.58 5.13 7.00
CA PRO A 67 7.38 5.88 7.36
C PRO A 67 6.13 5.02 7.18
N LEU A 68 5.12 5.24 8.02
CA LEU A 68 3.90 4.43 8.00
C LEU A 68 3.20 4.47 6.64
N GLU A 69 3.05 5.67 6.07
CA GLU A 69 2.50 5.88 4.73
C GLU A 69 3.19 5.01 3.68
N ALA A 70 4.53 4.97 3.67
CA ALA A 70 5.28 4.16 2.73
C ALA A 70 5.10 2.64 2.93
N LEU A 71 4.84 2.19 4.16
CA LEU A 71 4.52 0.77 4.42
C LEU A 71 3.12 0.42 3.91
N ILE A 72 2.14 1.31 4.16
CA ILE A 72 0.76 1.14 3.70
C ILE A 72 0.72 1.17 2.17
N GLN A 73 1.42 2.10 1.53
CA GLN A 73 1.49 2.20 0.07
C GLN A 73 2.12 0.96 -0.57
N GLN A 74 3.26 0.51 -0.04
CA GLN A 74 3.85 -0.75 -0.48
C GLN A 74 2.85 -1.90 -0.35
N ARG A 75 2.04 -1.91 0.72
CA ARG A 75 1.10 -2.99 0.96
C ARG A 75 -0.10 -2.95 0.02
N VAL A 76 -0.75 -1.80 -0.13
CA VAL A 76 -1.86 -1.59 -1.06
C VAL A 76 -1.44 -1.93 -2.49
N PHE A 77 -0.24 -1.49 -2.90
CA PHE A 77 0.26 -1.78 -4.24
C PHE A 77 0.60 -3.26 -4.41
N GLY A 78 1.14 -3.92 -3.39
CA GLY A 78 1.36 -5.38 -3.40
C GLY A 78 0.05 -6.14 -3.62
N ILE A 79 -1.00 -5.80 -2.87
CA ILE A 79 -2.34 -6.39 -3.03
C ILE A 79 -2.90 -6.14 -4.43
N ALA A 80 -2.79 -4.91 -4.94
CA ALA A 80 -3.26 -4.57 -6.28
C ALA A 80 -2.53 -5.33 -7.41
N GLN A 81 -1.31 -5.81 -7.15
CA GLN A 81 -0.53 -6.66 -8.06
C GLN A 81 -0.79 -8.16 -7.84
N GLY A 82 -1.63 -8.53 -6.88
CA GLY A 82 -1.97 -9.93 -6.56
C GLY A 82 -1.09 -10.58 -5.47
N TYR A 83 -0.22 -9.82 -4.82
CA TYR A 83 0.64 -10.31 -3.72
C TYR A 83 -0.07 -10.18 -2.38
N GLU A 84 -1.14 -10.95 -2.19
CA GLU A 84 -1.98 -10.90 -0.99
C GLU A 84 -1.33 -11.58 0.21
N ASP A 85 -0.54 -12.64 0.02
CA ASP A 85 0.24 -13.23 1.10
C ASP A 85 1.58 -12.50 1.25
N LEU A 86 1.94 -12.18 2.50
CA LEU A 86 3.13 -11.36 2.78
C LEU A 86 4.46 -12.05 2.41
N ASN A 87 4.44 -13.32 1.99
CA ASN A 87 5.62 -14.14 1.70
C ASN A 87 6.51 -13.54 0.59
N ASP A 88 5.92 -12.99 -0.47
CA ASP A 88 6.62 -12.45 -1.64
C ASP A 88 7.34 -11.14 -1.33
N HIS A 89 6.96 -10.47 -0.24
CA HIS A 89 7.60 -9.23 0.18
C HIS A 89 9.06 -9.39 0.59
N ASP A 90 9.56 -10.61 0.82
CA ASP A 90 11.01 -10.84 0.98
C ASP A 90 11.79 -10.72 -0.35
N ALA A 91 11.13 -10.99 -1.48
CA ALA A 91 11.67 -10.77 -2.82
C ALA A 91 11.36 -9.34 -3.30
N LEU A 92 10.10 -8.91 -3.19
CA LEU A 92 9.64 -7.58 -3.63
C LEU A 92 10.34 -6.44 -2.90
N ARG A 93 10.94 -6.66 -1.73
CA ARG A 93 11.69 -5.61 -1.05
C ARG A 93 12.89 -5.05 -1.85
N ASN A 94 13.33 -5.80 -2.86
CA ASN A 94 14.41 -5.44 -3.78
C ASN A 94 13.88 -4.91 -5.13
N ASP A 95 12.56 -4.89 -5.34
CA ASP A 95 11.97 -4.43 -6.59
C ASP A 95 12.05 -2.90 -6.66
N VAL A 96 12.85 -2.42 -7.62
CA VAL A 96 13.10 -1.00 -7.84
C VAL A 96 11.89 -0.29 -8.43
N MET A 97 11.07 -0.96 -9.24
CA MET A 97 9.87 -0.39 -9.84
C MET A 97 8.77 -0.21 -8.79
N LEU A 98 8.59 -1.19 -7.90
CA LEU A 98 7.69 -1.04 -6.76
C LEU A 98 8.19 0.05 -5.82
N ALA A 99 9.50 0.13 -5.56
CA ALA A 99 10.07 1.17 -4.72
C ALA A 99 9.84 2.57 -5.30
N LEU A 100 10.01 2.70 -6.62
CA LEU A 100 9.75 3.92 -7.36
C LEU A 100 8.27 4.32 -7.29
N ALA A 101 7.36 3.37 -7.53
CA ALA A 101 5.92 3.60 -7.42
C ALA A 101 5.49 3.99 -6.00
N CYS A 102 6.15 3.44 -4.98
CA CYS A 102 5.94 3.81 -3.58
C CYS A 102 6.60 5.16 -3.20
N GLY A 103 7.08 5.95 -4.16
CA GLY A 103 7.67 7.26 -3.93
C GLY A 103 8.99 7.22 -3.15
N LYS A 104 9.74 6.10 -3.16
CA LYS A 104 11.00 6.02 -2.42
C LYS A 104 12.02 7.03 -2.94
N SER A 105 12.56 7.83 -2.02
CA SER A 105 13.65 8.74 -2.31
C SER A 105 14.89 8.01 -2.77
N ASP A 106 15.14 6.76 -2.40
CA ASP A 106 16.16 5.90 -2.98
C ASP A 106 15.55 4.54 -3.36
N PRO A 107 15.13 4.37 -4.62
CA PRO A 107 14.57 3.10 -5.10
C PRO A 107 15.56 1.93 -5.07
N THR A 108 16.86 2.19 -4.93
CA THR A 108 17.91 1.16 -4.83
C THR A 108 18.22 0.75 -3.39
N GLY A 109 17.73 1.52 -2.42
CA GLY A 109 17.89 1.27 -0.98
C GLY A 109 19.34 1.31 -0.51
N GLN A 110 20.21 2.10 -1.11
CA GLN A 110 21.59 2.30 -0.64
C GLN A 110 21.66 3.26 0.55
N ASP A 111 20.68 4.16 0.68
CA ASP A 111 20.53 5.10 1.80
C ASP A 111 20.10 4.47 3.14
N ARG A 112 19.87 3.15 3.16
CA ARG A 112 19.45 2.40 4.35
C ARG A 112 20.46 2.56 5.48
N ARG A 113 19.93 2.83 6.68
CA ARG A 113 20.72 3.13 7.89
C ARG A 113 21.62 1.96 8.30
N LEU A 114 21.06 0.75 8.29
CA LEU A 114 21.81 -0.46 8.63
C LEU A 114 22.46 -1.05 7.38
N GLU A 115 23.75 -1.35 7.45
CA GLU A 115 24.50 -1.90 6.30
C GLU A 115 23.88 -3.20 5.75
N ARG A 116 23.40 -4.08 6.63
CA ARG A 116 22.73 -5.34 6.24
C ARG A 116 21.44 -5.14 5.45
N ASP A 117 20.85 -3.96 5.54
CA ASP A 117 19.59 -3.61 4.91
C ASP A 117 19.78 -2.77 3.65
N ARG A 118 21.03 -2.36 3.32
CA ARG A 118 21.35 -1.70 2.05
C ARG A 118 21.07 -2.64 0.87
N GLY A 119 20.59 -2.05 -0.23
CA GLY A 119 20.08 -2.78 -1.39
C GLY A 119 18.61 -3.20 -1.30
N LYS A 120 17.93 -2.91 -0.18
CA LYS A 120 16.52 -3.25 0.06
C LYS A 120 15.74 -1.97 0.36
N ALA A 121 15.20 -1.34 -0.69
CA ALA A 121 14.50 -0.05 -0.56
C ALA A 121 13.17 -0.18 0.23
N LEU A 122 12.55 -1.35 0.15
CA LEU A 122 11.21 -1.62 0.64
C LEU A 122 11.23 -2.53 1.88
N ALA A 123 10.10 -2.63 2.57
CA ALA A 123 9.97 -3.45 3.76
C ALA A 123 9.76 -4.93 3.38
N GLY A 124 10.37 -5.84 4.15
CA GLY A 124 10.13 -7.28 4.04
C GLY A 124 8.90 -7.75 4.79
N LYS A 125 8.58 -9.04 4.64
CA LYS A 125 7.34 -9.65 5.17
C LYS A 125 7.10 -9.41 6.65
N SER A 126 8.12 -9.51 7.49
CA SER A 126 7.96 -9.41 8.94
C SER A 126 7.62 -7.99 9.39
N THR A 127 8.07 -6.97 8.66
CA THR A 127 7.73 -5.57 8.95
C THR A 127 6.29 -5.27 8.59
N LEU A 128 5.83 -5.75 7.43
CA LEU A 128 4.44 -5.61 6.99
C LEU A 128 3.48 -6.45 7.83
N ASN A 129 3.90 -7.65 8.26
CA ASN A 129 3.10 -8.47 9.17
C ASN A 129 2.87 -7.75 10.51
N ARG A 130 3.88 -7.06 11.04
CA ARG A 130 3.71 -6.25 12.27
C ARG A 130 2.81 -5.04 12.05
N LEU A 131 2.77 -4.48 10.84
CA LEU A 131 1.83 -3.42 10.47
C LEU A 131 0.39 -3.96 10.53
N GLU A 132 0.12 -5.10 9.88
CA GLU A 132 -1.24 -5.67 9.79
C GLU A 132 -1.77 -6.26 11.09
N LEU A 133 -0.89 -6.71 11.98
CA LEU A 133 -1.28 -7.22 13.30
C LEU A 133 -1.68 -6.10 14.30
N GLY A 134 -1.74 -4.85 13.86
CA GLY A 134 -2.27 -3.73 14.64
C GLY A 134 -3.75 -3.92 14.94
N SER A 135 -4.09 -4.45 16.13
CA SER A 135 -5.47 -4.64 16.59
C SER A 135 -5.98 -3.44 17.40
N ALA A 136 -7.30 -3.34 17.58
CA ALA A 136 -7.94 -2.37 18.48
C ALA A 136 -7.38 -2.39 19.93
N GLU A 137 -6.86 -3.53 20.40
CA GLU A 137 -6.18 -3.66 21.71
C GLU A 137 -4.73 -3.15 21.74
N GLY A 138 -4.19 -2.63 20.65
CA GLY A 138 -2.85 -2.05 20.63
C GLY A 138 -2.81 -0.62 21.17
N GLY A 139 -1.65 0.04 21.06
CA GLY A 139 -1.50 1.44 21.50
C GLY A 139 -0.13 1.77 22.09
N PRO A 140 0.03 2.94 22.74
CA PRO A 140 1.32 3.44 23.17
C PRO A 140 2.00 2.54 24.21
N LEU A 141 1.24 1.81 25.02
CA LEU A 141 1.76 0.91 26.05
C LEU A 141 1.94 -0.54 25.57
N HIS A 142 1.36 -0.91 24.43
CA HIS A 142 1.44 -2.29 23.96
C HIS A 142 2.85 -2.58 23.38
N PRO A 143 3.54 -3.69 23.73
CA PRO A 143 4.93 -3.91 23.31
C PRO A 143 5.11 -4.06 21.79
N TYR A 144 4.16 -4.72 21.10
CA TYR A 144 4.30 -5.06 19.68
C TYR A 144 3.35 -4.32 18.72
N LYS A 145 2.07 -4.19 19.08
CA LYS A 145 1.02 -3.55 18.27
C LYS A 145 0.97 -2.04 18.49
N LYS A 146 1.81 -1.33 17.73
CA LYS A 146 2.01 0.12 17.86
C LYS A 146 1.33 0.95 16.76
N VAL A 147 0.86 0.33 15.70
CA VAL A 147 0.13 1.01 14.62
C VAL A 147 -1.33 0.62 14.74
N ILE A 148 -2.22 1.60 14.90
CA ILE A 148 -3.63 1.37 15.21
C ILE A 148 -4.49 2.09 14.19
N LEU A 149 -5.36 1.35 13.51
CA LEU A 149 -6.37 1.91 12.61
C LEU A 149 -7.53 2.49 13.41
N SER A 150 -8.04 3.66 13.01
CA SER A 150 -9.35 4.16 13.44
C SER A 150 -10.39 3.82 12.38
N PRO A 151 -11.30 2.85 12.64
CA PRO A 151 -12.36 2.48 11.70
C PRO A 151 -13.23 3.67 11.30
N GLU A 152 -13.57 4.54 12.24
CA GLU A 152 -14.44 5.70 12.02
C GLU A 152 -13.83 6.65 10.98
N ARG A 153 -12.51 6.86 11.05
CA ARG A 153 -11.79 7.68 10.07
C ARG A 153 -11.71 7.03 8.69
N VAL A 154 -11.74 5.71 8.62
CA VAL A 154 -11.82 4.98 7.34
C VAL A 154 -13.19 5.16 6.73
N ASP A 155 -14.26 4.99 7.51
CA ASP A 155 -15.63 5.20 7.05
C ASP A 155 -15.80 6.62 6.50
N ASP A 156 -15.36 7.63 7.25
CA ASP A 156 -15.38 9.03 6.82
C ASP A 156 -14.59 9.25 5.52
N LEU A 157 -13.40 8.65 5.40
CA LEU A 157 -12.56 8.77 4.22
C LEU A 157 -13.23 8.17 2.97
N LEU A 158 -13.83 6.99 3.07
CA LEU A 158 -14.49 6.33 1.95
C LEU A 158 -15.68 7.17 1.44
N LEU A 159 -16.46 7.74 2.35
CA LEU A 159 -17.55 8.67 2.01
C LEU A 159 -17.03 9.95 1.36
N GLU A 160 -15.92 10.50 1.86
CA GLU A 160 -15.29 11.69 1.31
C GLU A 160 -14.80 11.44 -0.13
N ILE A 161 -14.09 10.34 -0.36
CA ILE A 161 -13.62 9.91 -1.70
C ILE A 161 -14.80 9.74 -2.65
N PHE A 162 -15.87 9.06 -2.22
CA PHE A 162 -17.07 8.91 -3.02
C PHE A 162 -17.66 10.27 -3.42
N CYS A 163 -17.92 11.15 -2.45
CA CYS A 163 -18.48 12.47 -2.70
C CYS A 163 -17.61 13.33 -3.63
N GLU A 164 -16.30 13.30 -3.45
CA GLU A 164 -15.34 13.99 -4.33
C GLU A 164 -15.40 13.47 -5.76
N SER A 165 -15.47 12.15 -5.95
CA SER A 165 -15.57 11.56 -7.29
C SER A 165 -16.83 12.02 -8.02
N GLN A 166 -17.97 12.05 -7.32
CA GLN A 166 -19.25 12.49 -7.89
C GLN A 166 -19.22 13.97 -8.28
N ARG A 167 -18.59 14.82 -7.46
CA ARG A 167 -18.41 16.26 -7.76
C ARG A 167 -17.49 16.46 -8.97
N LYS A 168 -16.36 15.74 -9.05
CA LYS A 168 -15.41 15.87 -10.15
C LYS A 168 -15.98 15.42 -11.49
N LEU A 169 -16.83 14.39 -11.47
CA LEU A 169 -17.42 13.80 -12.67
C LEU A 169 -18.75 14.46 -13.07
N ASP A 170 -19.22 15.48 -12.32
CA ASP A 170 -20.53 16.13 -12.48
C ASP A 170 -21.68 15.11 -12.63
N CYS A 171 -21.57 13.98 -11.93
CA CYS A 171 -22.40 12.79 -12.12
C CYS A 171 -23.13 12.35 -10.86
N ALA A 172 -23.45 13.28 -9.96
CA ALA A 172 -24.12 12.95 -8.71
C ALA A 172 -25.41 12.14 -8.95
N PRO A 173 -25.54 10.93 -8.38
CA PRO A 173 -26.67 10.07 -8.64
C PRO A 173 -27.93 10.65 -8.00
N LYS A 174 -29.08 10.48 -8.66
CA LYS A 174 -30.40 10.87 -8.12
C LYS A 174 -30.92 9.89 -7.07
N GLU A 175 -30.41 8.66 -7.09
CA GLU A 175 -30.80 7.54 -6.23
C GLU A 175 -29.54 6.73 -5.92
N LEU A 176 -29.40 6.32 -4.66
CA LEU A 176 -28.36 5.40 -4.22
C LEU A 176 -29.04 4.12 -3.73
N ILE A 177 -28.81 3.02 -4.42
CA ILE A 177 -29.28 1.70 -4.01
C ILE A 177 -28.17 1.08 -3.18
N ILE A 178 -28.46 0.84 -1.90
CA ILE A 178 -27.56 0.12 -1.01
C ILE A 178 -28.05 -1.32 -0.99
N ASP A 179 -27.34 -2.17 -1.72
CA ASP A 179 -27.57 -3.61 -1.64
C ASP A 179 -26.84 -4.14 -0.40
N LEU A 180 -27.60 -4.76 0.50
CA LEU A 180 -27.07 -5.35 1.72
C LEU A 180 -27.14 -6.85 1.55
N ASP A 181 -26.06 -7.44 1.05
CA ASP A 181 -25.91 -8.89 1.01
C ASP A 181 -25.90 -9.42 2.44
N ALA A 182 -26.95 -10.13 2.84
CA ALA A 182 -26.91 -10.96 4.03
C ALA A 182 -26.11 -12.21 3.70
N THR A 183 -24.83 -12.24 4.05
CA THR A 183 -24.14 -13.51 4.21
C THR A 183 -24.78 -14.19 5.42
N ASP A 184 -25.65 -15.16 5.18
CA ASP A 184 -26.18 -16.09 6.18
C ASP A 184 -25.04 -17.00 6.69
N ASP A 185 -23.94 -16.42 7.15
CA ASP A 185 -22.87 -17.16 7.80
C ASP A 185 -23.35 -17.53 9.21
N PRO A 186 -23.56 -18.83 9.50
CA PRO A 186 -23.96 -19.26 10.82
C PRO A 186 -22.91 -18.81 11.84
N LEU A 187 -23.32 -17.97 12.79
CA LEU A 187 -22.44 -17.54 13.86
C LEU A 187 -22.07 -18.73 14.75
N HIS A 188 -20.78 -19.05 14.82
CA HIS A 188 -20.22 -20.10 15.66
C HIS A 188 -19.40 -19.47 16.80
N GLY A 189 -19.87 -19.63 18.04
CA GLY A 189 -19.12 -19.25 19.24
C GLY A 189 -19.11 -17.75 19.55
N GLU A 190 -17.91 -17.16 19.65
CA GLU A 190 -17.65 -15.82 20.17
C GLU A 190 -17.21 -14.84 19.06
N GLN A 191 -17.81 -14.92 17.87
CA GLN A 191 -17.49 -14.03 16.75
C GLN A 191 -17.88 -12.56 17.04
N GLU A 192 -17.06 -11.63 16.53
CA GLU A 192 -17.27 -10.18 16.64
C GLU A 192 -18.56 -9.77 15.91
N GLY A 193 -19.36 -8.89 16.51
CA GLY A 193 -20.65 -8.48 15.94
C GLY A 193 -21.83 -9.44 16.16
N ARG A 194 -21.69 -10.47 17.03
CA ARG A 194 -22.82 -11.34 17.41
C ARG A 194 -23.89 -10.57 18.21
N PHE A 195 -24.87 -9.99 17.54
CA PHE A 195 -25.97 -9.29 18.20
C PHE A 195 -27.24 -10.14 18.35
N PHE A 196 -27.27 -11.37 17.81
CA PHE A 196 -28.45 -12.22 17.87
C PHE A 196 -28.42 -13.20 19.05
N LYS A 197 -29.29 -12.97 20.05
CA LYS A 197 -29.68 -13.98 21.03
C LYS A 197 -31.04 -14.54 20.62
N ALA A 198 -31.05 -15.74 20.05
CA ALA A 198 -32.29 -16.52 19.96
C ALA A 198 -32.73 -16.88 21.39
N TYR A 199 -33.93 -16.46 21.78
CA TYR A 199 -34.62 -17.01 22.94
C TYR A 199 -35.15 -18.41 22.65
#